data_AF-A0A538EJF6-F1
#
_entry.id   AF-A0A538EJF6-F1
#
_cell.length_a   1.000
_cell.length_b   1.000
_cell.length_c   1.000
_cell.angle_alpha   90.00
_cell.angle_beta   90.00
_cell.angle_gamma   90.00
#
_symmetry.space_group_name_H-M   'P 1'
#
loop_
_entity.id
_entity.type
_entity.pdbx_description
1 polymer ?
#
loop_
_entity_poly.entity_id
_entity_poly.type
_entity_poly.pdbx_seq_one_letter_code
_entity_poly.pdbx_strand_id
1 'polypeptide(L)'
;MGDDRGLRRRDDRRRNPRRDLPGASCVTTEHPQGAAVRVNEAALPTSAVSRASRLGHRCRRLGALARTEAGLVRGSLFVVALHVVDDTLLQPQPGTSAGDHLASALIPLTVLLVVAALYPRLRPGLRATLAALLGVFGLVTGIEAVYYARAGQLSGDDYTGLAAIPAGIVLLSIAVVTLWRSRRIDDRLAWRYLRRLLLVVAAVVATYAFVGPFLAAYVLTHTARAFVPDDRVGAEHENVSFRTADGLTLRGWYVPSKNGAAVISFPGRKGSQKPARFLAAHGYGVLLFDRRGEGESEGDPNGWGWEGYRDVDAAVAFLRRRADVEDARIGGIGLSVGGEMMLEAAARSRGLKAVVSEGAGERSVREVLDMTTGDKWLSAASYGVLSAGIALFANHTPPPSLKDLVGRIAPTPVFFIYGEHGQAGERNLNPKYFAAANAPKLIWQVPGSGHVGAIRAEPREYQRRVLRFFDRVLLAP
;
A
#
# COMPACT_ATOMS: atom_id res chain seq x y z
N MET A 1 35.49 52.06 1.64
CA MET A 1 36.40 53.21 1.48
C MET A 1 37.45 52.75 0.48
N GLY A 2 37.35 53.25 -0.76
CA GLY A 2 38.25 53.06 -1.91
C GLY A 2 38.32 51.63 -2.47
N ASP A 3 38.56 51.35 -3.74
CA ASP A 3 38.70 52.06 -5.03
C ASP A 3 39.39 50.98 -5.93
N ASP A 4 39.39 50.91 -7.25
CA ASP A 4 38.76 51.64 -8.32
C ASP A 4 38.97 50.84 -9.63
N ARG A 5 38.04 51.03 -10.57
CA ARG A 5 38.15 51.13 -12.06
C ARG A 5 39.15 50.35 -12.93
N GLY A 6 38.59 49.95 -14.09
CA GLY A 6 39.22 50.04 -15.44
C GLY A 6 38.70 48.99 -16.43
N LEU A 7 37.60 49.13 -17.21
CA LEU A 7 37.20 50.05 -18.31
C LEU A 7 38.02 49.96 -19.63
N ARG A 8 37.36 49.50 -20.72
CA ARG A 8 37.42 49.91 -22.17
C ARG A 8 36.64 48.84 -23.00
N ARG A 9 35.51 49.04 -23.73
CA ARG A 9 35.12 49.89 -24.90
C ARG A 9 36.11 49.76 -26.09
N ARG A 10 35.74 49.57 -27.38
CA ARG A 10 34.52 49.89 -28.19
C ARG A 10 34.67 49.36 -29.64
N ASP A 11 33.54 49.20 -30.36
CA ASP A 11 33.23 49.43 -31.82
C ASP A 11 34.06 48.69 -32.92
N ASP A 12 33.62 48.39 -34.16
CA ASP A 12 32.56 48.97 -35.01
C ASP A 12 32.22 48.08 -36.27
N ARG A 13 31.00 48.30 -36.82
CA ARG A 13 30.56 48.32 -38.25
C ARG A 13 30.56 47.13 -39.26
N ARG A 14 29.31 46.83 -39.69
CA ARG A 14 28.69 46.89 -41.07
C ARG A 14 29.36 46.17 -42.27
N ARG A 15 28.57 45.33 -42.99
CA ARG A 15 28.05 45.54 -44.37
C ARG A 15 27.31 44.31 -44.95
N ASN A 16 26.18 44.56 -45.61
CA ASN A 16 25.49 43.77 -46.65
C ASN A 16 25.41 44.74 -47.87
N PRO A 17 25.36 44.36 -49.19
CA PRO A 17 24.18 43.74 -49.82
C PRO A 17 24.38 42.97 -51.18
N ARG A 18 23.25 42.48 -51.74
CA ARG A 18 22.83 42.23 -53.17
C ARG A 18 22.59 40.75 -53.54
N ARG A 19 21.38 40.30 -53.89
CA ARG A 19 20.50 40.49 -55.08
C ARG A 19 21.04 39.84 -56.37
N ASP A 20 20.37 38.80 -56.89
CA ASP A 20 19.57 38.84 -58.14
C ASP A 20 19.07 37.43 -58.58
N LEU A 21 17.80 37.37 -59.01
CA LEU A 21 17.15 36.34 -59.85
C LEU A 21 17.06 36.91 -61.28
N PRO A 22 17.12 36.11 -62.36
CA PRO A 22 15.92 35.52 -63.01
C PRO A 22 16.24 34.12 -63.61
N GLY A 23 15.37 33.31 -64.22
CA GLY A 23 14.06 33.46 -64.85
C GLY A 23 13.65 32.09 -65.43
N ALA A 24 12.36 31.93 -65.74
CA ALA A 24 11.77 30.72 -66.30
C ALA A 24 11.72 30.73 -67.84
N SER A 25 11.79 29.57 -68.52
CA SER A 25 10.87 29.11 -69.61
C SER A 25 11.40 27.94 -70.47
N CYS A 26 10.44 27.18 -71.01
CA CYS A 26 10.45 26.17 -72.11
C CYS A 26 11.09 24.79 -71.82
N VAL A 27 10.36 23.66 -71.75
CA VAL A 27 9.42 22.94 -72.67
C VAL A 27 10.14 21.99 -73.65
N THR A 28 9.58 20.76 -73.74
CA THR A 28 9.74 19.64 -74.72
C THR A 28 11.01 18.79 -74.65
N THR A 29 10.95 17.60 -74.04
CA THR A 29 10.63 16.25 -74.58
C THR A 29 11.76 15.62 -75.39
N GLU A 30 12.37 14.57 -74.85
CA GLU A 30 12.81 13.40 -75.63
C GLU A 30 12.93 12.18 -74.69
N HIS A 31 12.22 11.11 -75.05
CA HIS A 31 12.28 9.78 -74.44
C HIS A 31 13.24 8.92 -75.27
N PRO A 32 14.03 8.04 -74.65
CA PRO A 32 14.19 6.70 -75.19
C PRO A 32 13.75 5.63 -74.19
N GLN A 33 13.23 4.57 -74.77
CA GLN A 33 12.53 3.43 -74.17
C GLN A 33 13.48 2.43 -73.50
N GLY A 34 12.94 1.68 -72.53
CA GLY A 34 13.45 0.38 -72.04
C GLY A 34 14.14 0.47 -70.68
N ALA A 35 13.71 -0.18 -69.58
CA ALA A 35 12.89 -1.36 -69.44
C ALA A 35 11.97 -1.24 -68.21
N ALA A 36 10.68 -1.49 -68.40
CA ALA A 36 9.72 -1.61 -67.30
C ALA A 36 9.85 -3.02 -66.67
N VAL A 37 10.33 -3.07 -65.43
CA VAL A 37 10.08 -4.22 -64.55
C VAL A 37 8.58 -4.21 -64.24
N ARG A 38 7.81 -5.05 -64.96
CA ARG A 38 6.43 -5.34 -64.59
C ARG A 38 6.45 -6.16 -63.30
N VAL A 39 6.28 -5.49 -62.16
CA VAL A 39 5.86 -6.17 -60.93
C VAL A 39 4.44 -6.66 -61.17
N ASN A 40 4.28 -7.98 -61.19
CA ASN A 40 2.99 -8.63 -61.37
C ASN A 40 2.16 -8.43 -60.09
N GLU A 41 1.21 -7.50 -60.09
CA GLU A 41 0.29 -7.24 -58.95
C GLU A 41 -0.70 -8.40 -58.67
N ALA A 42 -0.62 -9.51 -59.41
CA ALA A 42 -1.53 -10.64 -59.29
C ALA A 42 -1.09 -11.74 -58.29
N ALA A 43 -0.12 -11.50 -57.41
CA ALA A 43 0.34 -12.50 -56.44
C ALA A 43 0.68 -11.93 -55.05
N LEU A 44 -0.13 -11.01 -54.53
CA LEU A 44 -0.24 -10.91 -53.08
C LEU A 44 -1.22 -11.99 -52.61
N PRO A 45 -0.85 -12.88 -51.68
CA PRO A 45 -1.81 -13.86 -51.18
C PRO A 45 -3.01 -13.08 -50.62
N THR A 46 -4.20 -13.38 -51.13
CA THR A 46 -5.48 -12.77 -50.71
C THR A 46 -5.68 -12.81 -49.19
N SER A 47 -4.97 -13.70 -48.49
CA SER A 47 -4.89 -13.80 -47.03
C SER A 47 -4.13 -12.64 -46.35
N ALA A 48 -3.14 -12.02 -46.99
CA ALA A 48 -2.36 -10.89 -46.47
C ALA A 48 -3.08 -9.55 -46.69
N VAL A 49 -3.65 -9.33 -47.87
CA VAL A 49 -4.48 -8.15 -48.17
C VAL A 49 -5.78 -8.17 -47.36
N SER A 50 -6.39 -9.34 -47.15
CA SER A 50 -7.56 -9.47 -46.26
C SER A 50 -7.20 -9.36 -44.77
N ARG A 51 -5.95 -9.63 -44.36
CA ARG A 51 -5.47 -9.38 -42.98
C ARG A 51 -5.20 -7.90 -42.76
N ALA A 52 -4.51 -7.23 -43.68
CA ALA A 52 -4.21 -5.81 -43.61
C ALA A 52 -5.49 -4.94 -43.67
N SER A 53 -6.46 -5.30 -44.52
CA SER A 53 -7.77 -4.63 -44.55
C SER A 53 -8.61 -4.92 -43.30
N ARG A 54 -8.58 -6.14 -42.75
CA ARG A 54 -9.21 -6.45 -41.45
C ARG A 54 -8.57 -5.68 -40.29
N LEU A 55 -7.24 -5.53 -40.28
CA LEU A 55 -6.54 -4.67 -39.32
C LEU A 55 -6.92 -3.19 -39.52
N GLY A 56 -6.93 -2.69 -40.75
CA GLY A 56 -7.34 -1.31 -41.07
C GLY A 56 -8.79 -1.00 -40.68
N HIS A 57 -9.71 -1.94 -40.90
CA HIS A 57 -11.10 -1.82 -40.46
C HIS A 57 -11.25 -1.89 -38.93
N ARG A 58 -10.46 -2.73 -38.25
CA ARG A 58 -10.41 -2.79 -36.77
C ARG A 58 -9.86 -1.48 -36.19
N CYS A 59 -8.77 -0.94 -36.73
CA CYS A 59 -8.20 0.35 -36.32
C CYS A 59 -9.17 1.52 -36.55
N ARG A 60 -9.87 1.57 -37.69
CA ARG A 60 -10.90 2.59 -37.96
C ARG A 60 -12.11 2.48 -37.03
N ARG A 61 -12.56 1.25 -36.70
CA ARG A 61 -13.64 1.03 -35.72
C ARG A 61 -13.23 1.41 -34.29
N LEU A 62 -12.00 1.08 -33.87
CA LEU A 62 -11.45 1.49 -32.57
C LEU A 62 -11.33 3.02 -32.48
N GLY A 63 -10.85 3.68 -33.53
CA GLY A 63 -10.78 5.15 -33.61
C GLY A 63 -12.16 5.85 -33.72
N ALA A 64 -13.21 5.15 -34.16
CA ALA A 64 -14.58 5.67 -34.13
C ALA A 64 -15.22 5.52 -32.73
N LEU A 65 -14.96 4.41 -32.03
CA LEU A 65 -15.40 4.21 -30.65
C LEU A 65 -14.76 5.22 -29.70
N ALA A 66 -13.45 5.49 -29.85
CA ALA A 66 -12.71 6.48 -29.06
C ALA A 66 -13.21 7.93 -29.25
N ARG A 67 -14.09 8.21 -30.22
CA ARG A 67 -14.72 9.52 -30.43
C ARG A 67 -16.02 9.72 -29.65
N THR A 68 -16.52 8.67 -29.01
CA THR A 68 -17.73 8.73 -28.17
C THR A 68 -17.35 8.73 -26.69
N GLU A 69 -18.12 9.42 -25.85
CA GLU A 69 -17.90 9.40 -24.39
C GLU A 69 -17.92 7.97 -23.84
N ALA A 70 -18.86 7.13 -24.28
CA ALA A 70 -18.94 5.74 -23.86
C ALA A 70 -17.72 4.91 -24.31
N GLY A 71 -17.14 5.19 -25.48
CA GLY A 71 -15.92 4.51 -25.93
C GLY A 71 -14.66 4.98 -25.21
N LEU A 72 -14.55 6.28 -24.87
CA LEU A 72 -13.48 6.80 -24.02
C LEU A 72 -13.54 6.15 -22.63
N VAL A 73 -14.72 6.09 -22.01
CA VAL A 73 -14.91 5.44 -20.71
C VAL A 73 -14.53 3.96 -20.78
N ARG A 74 -15.03 3.22 -21.77
CA ARG A 74 -14.67 1.80 -21.93
C ARG A 74 -13.17 1.60 -22.14
N GLY A 75 -12.52 2.47 -22.92
CA GLY A 75 -11.08 2.44 -23.11
C GLY A 75 -10.32 2.67 -21.80
N SER A 76 -10.67 3.71 -21.04
CA SER A 76 -10.06 3.98 -19.74
C SER A 76 -10.29 2.85 -18.74
N LEU A 77 -11.51 2.32 -18.64
CA LEU A 77 -11.83 1.20 -17.75
C LEU A 77 -11.09 -0.08 -18.16
N PHE A 78 -10.85 -0.30 -19.45
CA PHE A 78 -10.03 -1.41 -19.92
C PHE A 78 -8.58 -1.26 -19.47
N VAL A 79 -7.99 -0.06 -19.51
CA VAL A 79 -6.62 0.18 -19.03
C VAL A 79 -6.52 -0.06 -17.52
N VAL A 80 -7.50 0.42 -16.74
CA VAL A 80 -7.55 0.13 -15.29
C VAL A 80 -7.71 -1.36 -15.03
N ALA A 81 -8.59 -2.05 -15.77
CA ALA A 81 -8.78 -3.50 -15.65
C ALA A 81 -7.51 -4.28 -16.02
N LEU A 82 -6.76 -3.82 -17.03
CA LEU A 82 -5.50 -4.42 -17.43
C LEU A 82 -4.49 -4.37 -16.28
N HIS A 83 -4.38 -3.22 -15.61
CA HIS A 83 -3.50 -3.10 -14.46
C HIS A 83 -3.93 -4.02 -13.31
N VAL A 84 -5.22 -4.09 -12.98
CA VAL A 84 -5.72 -5.04 -11.97
C VAL A 84 -5.34 -6.48 -12.31
N VAL A 85 -5.49 -6.91 -13.57
CA VAL A 85 -5.07 -8.26 -14.00
C VAL A 85 -3.57 -8.47 -13.88
N ASP A 86 -2.78 -7.47 -14.28
CA ASP A 86 -1.32 -7.54 -14.31
C ASP A 86 -0.74 -7.69 -12.89
N ASP A 87 -1.14 -6.80 -11.99
CA ASP A 87 -0.77 -6.77 -10.57
C ASP A 87 -1.22 -8.05 -9.84
N THR A 88 -2.51 -8.42 -9.95
CA THR A 88 -3.04 -9.51 -9.12
C THR A 88 -2.83 -10.92 -9.67
N LEU A 89 -2.76 -11.11 -10.99
CA LEU A 89 -2.76 -12.45 -11.61
C LEU A 89 -1.47 -12.79 -12.34
N LEU A 90 -0.81 -11.80 -12.94
CA LEU A 90 0.36 -12.06 -13.77
C LEU A 90 1.67 -11.90 -12.99
N GLN A 91 1.68 -11.04 -11.98
CA GLN A 91 2.88 -10.67 -11.24
C GLN A 91 2.69 -10.77 -9.71
N PRO A 92 2.26 -11.94 -9.21
CA PRO A 92 2.09 -12.14 -7.78
C PRO A 92 3.41 -11.94 -7.04
N GLN A 93 3.32 -11.46 -5.81
CA GLN A 93 4.45 -11.22 -4.94
C GLN A 93 5.22 -12.53 -4.66
N PRO A 94 6.55 -12.49 -4.45
CA PRO A 94 7.33 -13.66 -4.06
C PRO A 94 6.68 -14.49 -2.94
N GLY A 95 6.50 -15.79 -3.17
CA GLY A 95 5.85 -16.72 -2.24
C GLY A 95 4.33 -16.76 -2.29
N THR A 96 3.68 -15.97 -3.16
CA THR A 96 2.23 -15.96 -3.37
C THR A 96 1.87 -16.49 -4.77
N SER A 97 0.57 -16.66 -5.02
CA SER A 97 0.03 -17.13 -6.29
C SER A 97 -1.21 -16.33 -6.70
N ALA A 98 -1.60 -16.41 -7.98
CA ALA A 98 -2.86 -15.81 -8.44
C ALA A 98 -4.10 -16.31 -7.66
N GLY A 99 -4.03 -17.50 -7.06
CA GLY A 99 -5.08 -18.04 -6.19
C GLY A 99 -5.28 -17.24 -4.90
N ASP A 100 -4.21 -16.64 -4.40
CA ASP A 100 -4.21 -15.81 -3.20
C ASP A 100 -4.84 -14.43 -3.44
N HIS A 101 -5.07 -14.06 -4.72
CA HIS A 101 -5.61 -12.77 -5.15
C HIS A 101 -6.95 -12.87 -5.89
N LEU A 102 -7.69 -13.98 -5.78
CA LEU A 102 -8.92 -14.16 -6.55
C LEU A 102 -9.99 -13.10 -6.24
N ALA A 103 -10.16 -12.71 -4.97
CA ALA A 103 -11.12 -11.68 -4.62
C ALA A 103 -10.72 -10.30 -5.15
N SER A 104 -9.44 -9.93 -4.97
CA SER A 104 -8.88 -8.66 -5.44
C SER A 104 -8.84 -8.56 -6.97
N ALA A 105 -8.80 -9.68 -7.69
CA ALA A 105 -8.96 -9.72 -9.14
C ALA A 105 -10.43 -9.69 -9.57
N LEU A 106 -11.24 -10.69 -9.16
CA LEU A 106 -12.56 -10.93 -9.76
C LEU A 106 -13.57 -9.85 -9.43
N ILE A 107 -13.55 -9.29 -8.22
CA ILE A 107 -14.55 -8.30 -7.80
C ILE A 107 -14.34 -6.97 -8.54
N PRO A 108 -13.14 -6.34 -8.54
CA PRO A 108 -12.92 -5.11 -9.30
C PRO A 108 -13.14 -5.30 -10.80
N LEU A 109 -12.69 -6.42 -11.38
CA LEU A 109 -12.92 -6.69 -12.80
C LEU A 109 -14.40 -6.81 -13.16
N THR A 110 -15.19 -7.46 -12.30
CA THR A 110 -16.64 -7.55 -12.48
C THR A 110 -17.28 -6.17 -12.40
N VAL A 111 -16.89 -5.34 -11.43
CA VAL A 111 -17.39 -3.96 -11.30
C VAL A 111 -17.05 -3.14 -12.53
N LEU A 112 -15.79 -3.18 -12.99
CA LEU A 112 -15.34 -2.46 -14.18
C LEU A 112 -16.11 -2.90 -15.44
N LEU A 113 -16.32 -4.20 -15.61
CA LEU A 113 -17.06 -4.77 -16.73
C LEU A 113 -18.54 -4.38 -16.71
N VAL A 114 -19.21 -4.50 -15.56
CA VAL A 114 -20.61 -4.10 -15.38
C VAL A 114 -20.79 -2.62 -15.66
N VAL A 115 -19.91 -1.76 -15.12
CA VAL A 115 -19.95 -0.32 -15.40
C VAL A 115 -19.73 -0.06 -16.88
N ALA A 116 -18.72 -0.66 -17.52
CA ALA A 116 -18.45 -0.49 -18.94
C ALA A 116 -19.64 -0.90 -19.84
N ALA A 117 -20.37 -1.95 -19.46
CA ALA A 117 -21.54 -2.45 -20.17
C ALA A 117 -22.79 -1.57 -19.99
N LEU A 118 -23.04 -1.11 -18.76
CA LEU A 118 -24.24 -0.35 -18.43
C LEU A 118 -24.08 1.15 -18.66
N TYR A 119 -22.86 1.69 -18.69
CA TYR A 119 -22.54 3.12 -18.78
C TYR A 119 -23.44 3.94 -19.74
N PRO A 120 -23.64 3.56 -21.02
CA PRO A 120 -24.45 4.36 -21.94
C PRO A 120 -25.94 4.43 -21.57
N ARG A 121 -26.44 3.50 -20.74
CA ARG A 121 -27.83 3.44 -20.29
C ARG A 121 -28.07 4.22 -18.99
N LEU A 122 -27.00 4.68 -18.33
CA LEU A 122 -27.11 5.34 -17.03
C LEU A 122 -27.47 6.82 -17.19
N ARG A 123 -28.15 7.36 -16.17
CA ARG A 123 -28.46 8.79 -16.08
C ARG A 123 -27.16 9.61 -15.97
N PRO A 124 -27.11 10.86 -16.49
CA PRO A 124 -25.90 11.67 -16.50
C PRO A 124 -25.22 11.83 -15.13
N GLY A 125 -25.99 12.02 -14.06
CA GLY A 125 -25.44 12.12 -12.70
C GLY A 125 -24.68 10.86 -12.28
N LEU A 126 -25.29 9.68 -12.48
CA LEU A 126 -24.66 8.39 -12.15
C LEU A 126 -23.44 8.11 -13.03
N ARG A 127 -23.50 8.46 -14.32
CA ARG A 127 -22.35 8.36 -15.24
C ARG A 127 -21.17 9.17 -14.74
N ALA A 128 -21.40 10.40 -14.31
CA ALA A 128 -20.34 11.26 -13.80
C ALA A 128 -19.81 10.76 -12.45
N THR A 129 -20.68 10.31 -11.54
CA THR A 129 -20.24 9.74 -10.25
C THR A 129 -19.36 8.51 -10.45
N LEU A 130 -19.76 7.56 -11.29
CA LEU A 130 -18.97 6.36 -11.57
C LEU A 130 -17.65 6.71 -12.27
N ALA A 131 -17.67 7.62 -13.25
CA ALA A 131 -16.45 8.08 -13.89
C ALA A 131 -15.51 8.80 -12.90
N ALA A 132 -16.05 9.57 -11.95
CA ALA A 132 -15.24 10.21 -10.92
C ALA A 132 -14.59 9.17 -9.99
N LEU A 133 -15.38 8.24 -9.43
CA LEU A 133 -14.88 7.21 -8.51
C LEU A 133 -13.82 6.31 -9.16
N LEU A 134 -14.09 5.81 -10.36
CA LEU A 134 -13.17 4.96 -11.11
C LEU A 134 -11.97 5.75 -11.65
N GLY A 135 -12.15 7.04 -11.90
CA GLY A 135 -11.06 7.96 -12.27
C GLY A 135 -10.09 8.18 -11.13
N VAL A 136 -10.58 8.42 -9.91
CA VAL A 136 -9.72 8.51 -8.71
C VAL A 136 -9.07 7.15 -8.43
N PHE A 137 -9.80 6.05 -8.56
CA PHE A 137 -9.23 4.71 -8.39
C PHE A 137 -8.04 4.48 -9.36
N GLY A 138 -8.21 4.76 -10.65
CA GLY A 138 -7.12 4.63 -11.64
C GLY A 138 -5.92 5.56 -11.40
N LEU A 139 -6.12 6.70 -10.74
CA LEU A 139 -5.00 7.53 -10.27
C LEU A 139 -4.26 6.86 -9.10
N VAL A 140 -5.02 6.34 -8.12
CA VAL A 140 -4.47 5.73 -6.91
C VAL A 140 -3.70 4.45 -7.22
N THR A 141 -4.20 3.62 -8.14
CA THR A 141 -3.51 2.40 -8.54
C THR A 141 -2.14 2.65 -9.15
N GLY A 142 -1.94 3.80 -9.80
CA GLY A 142 -0.64 4.18 -10.37
C GLY A 142 0.37 4.79 -9.37
N ILE A 143 0.01 5.00 -8.10
CA ILE A 143 0.89 5.68 -7.13
C ILE A 143 2.15 4.86 -6.84
N GLU A 144 2.01 3.54 -6.70
CA GLU A 144 3.13 2.62 -6.46
C GLU A 144 4.15 2.68 -7.61
N ALA A 145 3.66 2.61 -8.85
CA ALA A 145 4.49 2.74 -10.03
C ALA A 145 5.25 4.08 -10.09
N VAL A 146 4.66 5.17 -9.59
CA VAL A 146 5.35 6.47 -9.48
C VAL A 146 6.46 6.42 -8.41
N TYR A 147 6.26 5.69 -7.31
CA TYR A 147 7.30 5.49 -6.30
C TYR A 147 8.50 4.74 -6.89
N TYR A 148 8.26 3.61 -7.56
CA TYR A 148 9.33 2.83 -8.20
C TYR A 148 9.98 3.56 -9.38
N ALA A 149 9.21 4.35 -10.15
CA ALA A 149 9.77 5.26 -11.16
C ALA A 149 10.78 6.24 -10.57
N ARG A 150 10.46 6.86 -9.43
CA ARG A 150 11.35 7.82 -8.76
C ARG A 150 12.57 7.14 -8.15
N ALA A 151 12.45 5.88 -7.74
CA ALA A 151 13.56 5.06 -7.27
C ALA A 151 14.43 4.51 -8.42
N GLY A 152 14.01 4.67 -9.68
CA GLY A 152 14.71 4.11 -10.84
C GLY A 152 14.58 2.58 -10.96
N GLN A 153 13.52 2.01 -10.40
CA GLN A 153 13.32 0.56 -10.22
C GLN A 153 12.01 0.07 -10.84
N LEU A 154 11.55 0.70 -11.94
CA LEU A 154 10.35 0.23 -12.63
C LEU A 154 10.50 -1.23 -13.06
N SER A 155 9.52 -2.04 -12.70
CA SER A 155 9.43 -3.41 -13.14
C SER A 155 7.97 -3.81 -13.32
N GLY A 156 7.71 -4.67 -14.29
CA GLY A 156 6.46 -5.41 -14.25
C GLY A 156 5.18 -4.59 -14.35
N ASP A 157 4.31 -4.76 -13.35
CA ASP A 157 3.01 -4.14 -13.20
C ASP A 157 3.06 -2.61 -13.01
N ASP A 158 4.23 -2.08 -12.66
CA ASP A 158 4.47 -0.64 -12.64
C ASP A 158 4.12 0.02 -13.99
N TYR A 159 4.37 -0.64 -15.12
CA TYR A 159 4.07 -0.07 -16.43
C TYR A 159 2.57 0.05 -16.68
N THR A 160 1.78 -0.94 -16.28
CA THR A 160 0.32 -0.86 -16.38
C THR A 160 -0.25 0.11 -15.34
N GLY A 161 0.39 0.24 -14.17
CA GLY A 161 0.08 1.25 -13.15
C GLY A 161 0.27 2.68 -13.67
N LEU A 162 1.41 2.97 -14.34
CA LEU A 162 1.64 4.26 -14.99
C LEU A 162 0.62 4.56 -16.09
N ALA A 163 0.17 3.53 -16.83
CA ALA A 163 -0.87 3.68 -17.84
C ALA A 163 -2.26 3.95 -17.24
N ALA A 164 -2.55 3.47 -16.02
CA ALA A 164 -3.80 3.72 -15.32
C ALA A 164 -3.99 5.20 -14.95
N ILE A 165 -2.90 5.95 -14.71
CA ILE A 165 -2.93 7.37 -14.37
C ILE A 165 -3.62 8.22 -15.46
N PRO A 166 -3.15 8.27 -16.72
CA PRO A 166 -3.82 9.04 -17.76
C PRO A 166 -5.24 8.52 -18.04
N ALA A 167 -5.50 7.23 -17.91
CA ALA A 167 -6.86 6.68 -18.00
C ALA A 167 -7.78 7.27 -16.92
N GLY A 168 -7.29 7.39 -15.68
CA GLY A 168 -7.97 8.03 -14.56
C GLY A 168 -8.25 9.52 -14.80
N ILE A 169 -7.28 10.26 -15.35
CA ILE A 169 -7.45 11.68 -15.73
C ILE A 169 -8.56 11.85 -16.77
N VAL A 170 -8.62 10.96 -17.78
CA VAL A 170 -9.69 10.98 -18.79
C VAL A 170 -11.06 10.77 -18.15
N LEU A 171 -11.19 9.81 -17.23
CA LEU A 171 -12.44 9.53 -16.52
C LEU A 171 -12.88 10.72 -15.66
N LEU A 172 -11.96 11.36 -14.93
CA LEU A 172 -12.24 12.57 -14.16
C LEU A 172 -12.67 13.74 -15.05
N SER A 173 -12.01 13.91 -16.20
CA SER A 173 -12.37 14.94 -17.18
C SER A 173 -13.78 14.72 -17.72
N ILE A 174 -14.14 13.47 -18.04
CA ILE A 174 -15.49 13.09 -18.46
C ILE A 174 -16.50 13.36 -17.34
N ALA A 175 -16.19 13.02 -16.09
CA ALA A 175 -17.06 13.29 -14.95
C ALA A 175 -17.37 14.79 -14.82
N VAL A 176 -16.34 15.65 -14.87
CA VAL A 176 -16.49 17.11 -14.80
C VAL A 176 -17.34 17.63 -15.95
N VAL A 177 -17.05 17.21 -17.19
CA VAL A 177 -17.79 17.65 -18.38
C VAL A 177 -19.25 17.19 -18.32
N THR A 178 -19.52 15.96 -17.90
CA THR A 178 -20.87 15.40 -17.80
C THR A 178 -21.67 16.09 -16.70
N LEU A 179 -21.08 16.38 -15.53
CA LEU A 179 -21.73 17.20 -14.50
C LEU A 179 -22.01 18.62 -15.01
N TRP A 180 -21.04 19.24 -15.69
CA TRP A 180 -21.20 20.59 -16.23
C TRP A 180 -22.34 20.65 -17.24
N ARG A 181 -22.40 19.71 -18.19
CA ARG A 181 -23.42 19.68 -19.26
C ARG A 181 -24.81 19.29 -18.75
N SER A 182 -24.90 18.46 -17.72
CA SER A 182 -26.18 17.98 -17.16
C SER A 182 -26.68 18.79 -15.95
N ARG A 183 -26.00 19.88 -15.59
CA ARG A 183 -26.38 20.70 -14.44
C ARG A 183 -27.75 21.35 -14.65
N ARG A 184 -28.60 21.27 -13.63
CA ARG A 184 -29.88 22.00 -13.59
C ARG A 184 -29.63 23.49 -13.34
N ILE A 185 -30.20 24.34 -14.19
CA ILE A 185 -30.05 25.81 -14.18
C ILE A 185 -31.40 26.53 -14.23
N ASP A 186 -32.49 25.79 -14.16
CA ASP A 186 -33.87 26.22 -14.30
C ASP A 186 -34.54 26.52 -12.95
N ASP A 187 -33.93 26.11 -11.83
CA ASP A 187 -34.47 26.38 -10.50
C ASP A 187 -34.35 27.85 -10.08
N ARG A 188 -35.21 28.26 -9.13
CA ARG A 188 -35.05 29.52 -8.38
C ARG A 188 -33.63 29.64 -7.81
N LEU A 189 -33.06 30.84 -7.86
CA LEU A 189 -31.65 31.09 -7.52
C LEU A 189 -31.26 30.56 -6.14
N ALA A 190 -32.08 30.83 -5.12
CA ALA A 190 -31.84 30.35 -3.75
C ALA A 190 -31.82 28.82 -3.66
N TRP A 191 -32.82 28.15 -4.24
CA TRP A 191 -32.90 26.68 -4.25
C TRP A 191 -31.75 26.04 -5.02
N ARG A 192 -31.33 26.66 -6.12
CA ARG A 192 -30.19 26.21 -6.93
C ARG A 192 -28.91 26.17 -6.11
N TYR A 193 -28.60 27.24 -5.38
CA TYR A 193 -27.39 27.31 -4.56
C TYR A 193 -27.49 26.43 -3.31
N LEU A 194 -28.66 26.35 -2.67
CA LEU A 194 -28.88 25.44 -1.54
C LEU A 194 -28.67 23.98 -1.96
N ARG A 195 -29.28 23.53 -3.07
CA ARG A 195 -29.07 22.18 -3.59
C ARG A 195 -27.60 21.90 -3.91
N ARG A 196 -26.88 22.87 -4.52
CA ARG A 196 -25.44 22.71 -4.80
C ARG A 196 -24.64 22.57 -3.51
N LEU A 197 -24.92 23.40 -2.51
CA LEU A 197 -24.29 23.30 -1.19
C LEU A 197 -24.54 21.92 -0.58
N LEU A 198 -25.79 21.46 -0.57
CA LEU A 198 -26.15 20.14 -0.03
C LEU A 198 -25.44 18.99 -0.78
N LEU A 199 -25.34 19.06 -2.11
CA LEU A 199 -24.60 18.08 -2.90
C LEU A 199 -23.10 18.10 -2.62
N VAL A 200 -22.50 19.28 -2.43
CA VAL A 200 -21.09 19.41 -2.05
C VAL A 200 -20.85 18.85 -0.67
N VAL A 201 -21.69 19.18 0.31
CA VAL A 201 -21.62 18.63 1.68
C VAL A 201 -21.76 17.11 1.64
N ALA A 202 -22.75 16.58 0.91
CA ALA A 202 -22.94 15.14 0.74
C ALA A 202 -21.72 14.46 0.08
N ALA A 203 -21.13 15.09 -0.94
CA ALA A 203 -19.93 14.57 -1.60
C ALA A 203 -18.71 14.58 -0.67
N VAL A 204 -18.52 15.61 0.15
CA VAL A 204 -17.44 15.69 1.14
C VAL A 204 -17.59 14.61 2.21
N VAL A 205 -18.81 14.46 2.76
CA VAL A 205 -19.10 13.41 3.74
C VAL A 205 -18.91 12.02 3.12
N ALA A 206 -19.42 11.78 1.91
CA ALA A 206 -19.24 10.50 1.23
C ALA A 206 -17.77 10.20 0.92
N THR A 207 -17.00 11.22 0.55
CA THR A 207 -15.56 11.08 0.33
C THR A 207 -14.83 10.73 1.62
N TYR A 208 -15.12 11.43 2.71
CA TYR A 208 -14.49 11.17 4.00
C TYR A 208 -14.87 9.79 4.59
N ALA A 209 -16.15 9.42 4.50
CA ALA A 209 -16.68 8.21 5.15
C ALA A 209 -16.54 6.93 4.32
N PHE A 210 -16.45 7.02 2.99
CA PHE A 210 -16.44 5.85 2.11
C PHE A 210 -15.28 5.85 1.12
N VAL A 211 -15.17 6.87 0.27
CA VAL A 211 -14.20 6.86 -0.83
C VAL A 211 -12.76 6.89 -0.31
N GLY A 212 -12.45 7.82 0.60
CA GLY A 212 -11.14 7.99 1.21
C GLY A 212 -10.66 6.73 1.93
N PRO A 213 -11.43 6.16 2.87
CA PRO A 213 -11.07 4.92 3.54
C PRO A 213 -10.89 3.73 2.60
N PHE A 214 -11.73 3.59 1.55
CA PHE A 214 -11.56 2.53 0.55
C PHE A 214 -10.28 2.69 -0.28
N LEU A 215 -9.95 3.92 -0.68
CA LEU A 215 -8.69 4.19 -1.40
C LEU A 215 -7.47 4.04 -0.49
N ALA A 216 -7.59 4.41 0.79
CA ALA A 216 -6.56 4.16 1.78
C ALA A 216 -6.32 2.65 1.95
N ALA A 217 -7.38 1.82 1.90
CA ALA A 217 -7.25 0.37 1.92
C ALA A 217 -6.38 -0.14 0.76
N TYR A 218 -6.62 0.36 -0.46
CA TYR A 218 -5.79 0.02 -1.62
C TYR A 218 -4.33 0.40 -1.39
N VAL A 219 -4.08 1.68 -1.04
CA VAL A 219 -2.71 2.18 -0.81
C VAL A 219 -2.00 1.40 0.28
N LEU A 220 -2.69 1.02 1.36
CA LEU A 220 -2.10 0.29 2.48
C LEU A 220 -1.77 -1.16 2.16
N THR A 221 -2.47 -1.76 1.20
CA THR A 221 -2.28 -3.16 0.75
C THR A 221 -1.37 -3.28 -0.48
N HIS A 222 -1.16 -2.17 -1.20
CA HIS A 222 -0.27 -2.06 -2.36
C HIS A 222 0.81 -1.01 -2.04
N THR A 223 1.46 -1.20 -0.88
CA THR A 223 2.61 -0.37 -0.50
C THR A 223 3.87 -1.01 -1.04
N ALA A 224 4.73 -0.20 -1.64
CA ALA A 224 6.08 -0.60 -2.01
C ALA A 224 6.80 -1.30 -0.84
N ARG A 225 7.43 -2.43 -1.15
CA ARG A 225 8.15 -3.25 -0.16
C ARG A 225 9.20 -2.41 0.57
N ALA A 226 9.10 -2.34 1.89
CA ALA A 226 10.09 -1.61 2.70
C ALA A 226 11.47 -2.26 2.56
N PHE A 227 12.52 -1.51 2.25
CA PHE A 227 13.87 -2.08 2.15
C PHE A 227 14.43 -2.54 3.50
N VAL A 228 15.39 -3.47 3.44
CA VAL A 228 16.19 -3.87 4.60
C VAL A 228 16.91 -2.63 5.15
N PRO A 229 16.73 -2.30 6.44
CA PRO A 229 17.37 -1.13 7.03
C PRO A 229 18.87 -1.36 7.23
N ASP A 230 19.62 -0.28 7.44
CA ASP A 230 20.98 -0.38 7.99
C ASP A 230 20.94 -1.16 9.31
N ASP A 231 21.95 -2.01 9.52
CA ASP A 231 22.16 -2.67 10.80
C ASP A 231 22.67 -1.66 11.84
N ARG A 232 21.86 -1.47 12.88
CA ARG A 232 22.16 -0.70 14.09
C ARG A 232 21.77 -1.50 15.33
N VAL A 233 21.72 -2.84 15.25
CA VAL A 233 21.45 -3.71 16.41
C VAL A 233 22.59 -3.56 17.43
N GLY A 234 23.83 -3.41 16.97
CA GLY A 234 24.99 -3.21 17.85
C GLY A 234 25.46 -4.49 18.55
N ALA A 235 25.14 -5.65 17.97
CA ALA A 235 25.61 -6.97 18.36
C ALA A 235 25.83 -7.80 17.09
N GLU A 236 26.74 -8.77 17.12
CA GLU A 236 26.90 -9.72 16.02
C GLU A 236 25.61 -10.54 15.86
N HIS A 237 25.16 -10.71 14.61
CA HIS A 237 23.96 -11.46 14.27
C HIS A 237 24.13 -12.25 12.99
N GLU A 238 23.31 -13.29 12.87
CA GLU A 238 23.20 -14.15 11.71
C GLU A 238 22.04 -13.67 10.83
N ASN A 239 22.23 -13.64 9.50
CA ASN A 239 21.10 -13.58 8.58
C ASN A 239 20.39 -14.92 8.57
N VAL A 240 19.10 -14.92 8.93
CA VAL A 240 18.31 -16.15 9.08
C VAL A 240 17.10 -16.14 8.15
N SER A 241 16.60 -17.35 7.88
CA SER A 241 15.33 -17.55 7.19
C SER A 241 14.55 -18.68 7.83
N PHE A 242 13.23 -18.57 7.84
CA PHE A 242 12.33 -19.58 8.38
C PHE A 242 10.98 -19.54 7.67
N ARG A 243 10.28 -20.69 7.68
CA ARG A 243 9.06 -20.89 6.92
C ARG A 243 7.82 -20.82 7.80
N THR A 244 6.79 -20.13 7.35
CA THR A 244 5.46 -20.08 7.99
C THR A 244 4.62 -21.30 7.64
N ALA A 245 3.54 -21.52 8.42
CA ALA A 245 2.61 -22.62 8.18
C ALA A 245 1.85 -22.50 6.85
N ASP A 246 1.67 -21.27 6.34
CA ASP A 246 1.10 -20.98 5.02
C ASP A 246 2.14 -20.94 3.90
N GLY A 247 3.38 -21.34 4.19
CA GLY A 247 4.37 -21.65 3.16
C GLY A 247 5.32 -20.53 2.78
N LEU A 248 5.18 -19.33 3.35
CA LEU A 248 6.05 -18.18 3.10
C LEU A 248 7.41 -18.34 3.78
N THR A 249 8.46 -17.85 3.13
CA THR A 249 9.80 -17.73 3.69
C THR A 249 10.03 -16.32 4.23
N LEU A 250 10.21 -16.20 5.54
CA LEU A 250 10.52 -14.94 6.21
C LEU A 250 12.03 -14.79 6.43
N ARG A 251 12.51 -13.55 6.40
CA ARG A 251 13.92 -13.19 6.51
C ARG A 251 14.16 -12.28 7.71
N GLY A 252 15.31 -12.44 8.35
CA GLY A 252 15.62 -11.66 9.54
C GLY A 252 17.06 -11.75 10.00
N TRP A 253 17.30 -11.15 11.16
CA TRP A 253 18.54 -11.18 11.91
C TRP A 253 18.33 -11.89 13.24
N TYR A 254 19.25 -12.78 13.58
CA TYR A 254 19.27 -13.46 14.87
C TYR A 254 20.57 -13.18 15.62
N VAL A 255 20.46 -12.58 16.80
CA VAL A 255 21.56 -12.49 17.76
C VAL A 255 21.53 -13.74 18.64
N PRO A 256 22.60 -14.56 18.68
CA PRO A 256 22.66 -15.75 19.53
C PRO A 256 22.50 -15.45 21.02
N SER A 257 21.80 -16.35 21.73
CA SER A 257 21.59 -16.23 23.17
C SER A 257 22.85 -16.57 23.97
N LYS A 258 23.02 -15.89 25.10
CA LYS A 258 24.07 -16.16 26.09
C LYS A 258 23.50 -16.62 27.44
N ASN A 259 22.18 -16.62 27.60
CA ASN A 259 21.48 -16.96 28.84
C ASN A 259 20.41 -18.05 28.66
N GLY A 260 20.31 -18.67 27.48
CA GLY A 260 19.33 -19.70 27.15
C GLY A 260 17.93 -19.17 26.84
N ALA A 261 17.65 -17.88 27.04
CA ALA A 261 16.39 -17.24 26.70
C ALA A 261 16.50 -16.48 25.37
N ALA A 262 15.38 -16.36 24.65
CA ALA A 262 15.29 -15.59 23.42
C ALA A 262 14.03 -14.72 23.37
N VAL A 263 14.13 -13.54 22.75
CA VAL A 263 13.04 -12.60 22.59
C VAL A 263 12.87 -12.23 21.12
N ILE A 264 11.65 -12.37 20.61
CA ILE A 264 11.28 -11.85 19.30
C ILE A 264 11.01 -10.35 19.42
N SER A 265 11.70 -9.52 18.63
CA SER A 265 11.52 -8.06 18.58
C SER A 265 10.89 -7.67 17.24
N PHE A 266 9.65 -7.18 17.29
CA PHE A 266 8.74 -7.11 16.13
C PHE A 266 7.94 -5.78 16.11
N PRO A 267 7.58 -5.16 14.97
CA PRO A 267 7.03 -5.70 13.71
C PRO A 267 7.96 -5.72 12.50
N GLY A 268 9.28 -5.60 12.65
CA GLY A 268 10.15 -5.48 11.50
C GLY A 268 11.57 -5.11 11.87
N ARG A 269 12.55 -5.37 11.00
CA ARG A 269 13.96 -5.06 11.29
C ARG A 269 14.22 -3.58 11.53
N LYS A 270 13.43 -2.65 10.98
CA LYS A 270 13.68 -1.20 11.13
C LYS A 270 13.26 -0.66 12.50
N GLY A 271 12.02 -0.94 12.91
CA GLY A 271 11.45 -0.42 14.16
C GLY A 271 11.99 -1.11 15.41
N SER A 272 12.46 -2.35 15.28
CA SER A 272 12.66 -3.26 16.42
C SER A 272 14.12 -3.37 16.88
N GLN A 273 15.05 -2.61 16.27
CA GLN A 273 16.48 -2.66 16.61
C GLN A 273 16.80 -2.06 17.99
N LYS A 274 16.06 -1.04 18.44
CA LYS A 274 16.34 -0.42 19.74
C LYS A 274 16.03 -1.38 20.90
N PRO A 275 14.87 -2.07 20.93
CA PRO A 275 14.66 -3.15 21.89
C PRO A 275 15.70 -4.26 21.76
N ALA A 276 16.00 -4.68 20.53
CA ALA A 276 16.95 -5.74 20.30
C ALA A 276 18.34 -5.45 20.87
N ARG A 277 18.84 -4.22 20.70
CA ARG A 277 20.16 -3.82 21.20
C ARG A 277 20.30 -4.05 22.70
N PHE A 278 19.35 -3.57 23.50
CA PHE A 278 19.48 -3.70 24.95
C PHE A 278 19.18 -5.11 25.44
N LEU A 279 18.32 -5.86 24.74
CA LEU A 279 18.04 -7.26 25.04
C LEU A 279 19.29 -8.12 24.77
N ALA A 280 19.92 -7.94 23.61
CA ALA A 280 21.18 -8.60 23.25
C ALA A 280 22.31 -8.25 24.22
N ALA A 281 22.43 -6.97 24.60
CA ALA A 281 23.41 -6.54 25.61
C ALA A 281 23.17 -7.17 26.98
N HIS A 282 21.93 -7.58 27.29
CA HIS A 282 21.56 -8.30 28.51
C HIS A 282 21.57 -9.83 28.35
N GLY A 283 22.18 -10.33 27.27
CA GLY A 283 22.44 -11.76 27.06
C GLY A 283 21.28 -12.57 26.46
N TYR A 284 20.14 -11.95 26.17
CA TYR A 284 19.06 -12.62 25.44
C TYR A 284 19.46 -12.89 24.00
N GLY A 285 19.04 -14.03 23.47
CA GLY A 285 18.94 -14.21 22.03
C GLY A 285 17.87 -13.28 21.48
N VAL A 286 18.08 -12.66 20.32
CA VAL A 286 17.08 -11.74 19.76
C VAL A 286 16.85 -12.03 18.31
N LEU A 287 15.58 -12.29 17.96
CA LEU A 287 15.14 -12.44 16.58
C LEU A 287 14.40 -11.18 16.13
N LEU A 288 14.88 -10.54 15.06
CA LEU A 288 14.18 -9.49 14.33
C LEU A 288 13.96 -10.00 12.92
N PHE A 289 12.76 -9.91 12.40
CA PHE A 289 12.48 -10.36 11.03
C PHE A 289 11.55 -9.38 10.34
N ASP A 290 11.59 -9.35 9.02
CA ASP A 290 10.66 -8.53 8.24
C ASP A 290 9.29 -9.20 8.19
N ARG A 291 8.23 -8.40 8.31
CA ARG A 291 6.87 -8.89 8.05
C ARG A 291 6.78 -9.50 6.67
N ARG A 292 5.80 -10.39 6.50
CA ARG A 292 5.37 -10.83 5.17
C ARG A 292 5.19 -9.62 4.23
N GLY A 293 5.74 -9.74 3.03
CA GLY A 293 5.75 -8.69 2.01
C GLY A 293 6.60 -7.45 2.32
N GLU A 294 7.48 -7.49 3.33
CA GLU A 294 8.43 -6.43 3.61
C GLU A 294 9.87 -6.93 3.54
N GLY A 295 10.81 -6.04 3.24
CA GLY A 295 12.23 -6.33 3.16
C GLY A 295 12.51 -7.48 2.22
N GLU A 296 13.08 -8.54 2.77
CA GLU A 296 13.41 -9.75 2.02
C GLU A 296 12.41 -10.89 2.25
N SER A 297 11.40 -10.70 3.10
CA SER A 297 10.37 -11.70 3.37
C SER A 297 9.41 -11.84 2.17
N GLU A 298 8.98 -13.08 1.94
CA GLU A 298 7.92 -13.42 0.99
C GLU A 298 6.54 -12.96 1.49
N GLY A 299 5.54 -12.99 0.60
CA GLY A 299 4.15 -12.62 0.86
C GLY A 299 3.77 -11.23 0.38
N ASP A 300 2.51 -10.87 0.60
CA ASP A 300 1.96 -9.57 0.24
C ASP A 300 2.21 -8.52 1.30
N PRO A 301 2.48 -7.26 0.90
CA PRO A 301 2.70 -6.19 1.83
C PRO A 301 1.43 -5.89 2.63
N ASN A 302 1.63 -5.76 3.94
CA ASN A 302 0.80 -4.96 4.84
C ASN A 302 -0.73 -5.15 4.72
N GLY A 303 -1.22 -6.37 4.96
CA GLY A 303 -2.62 -6.63 5.35
C GLY A 303 -2.99 -6.08 6.73
N TRP A 304 -2.43 -4.95 7.16
CA TRP A 304 -2.62 -4.35 8.48
C TRP A 304 -2.23 -5.27 9.67
N GLY A 305 -1.28 -6.18 9.44
CA GLY A 305 -0.89 -7.20 10.42
C GLY A 305 -1.85 -8.39 10.53
N TRP A 306 -2.92 -8.43 9.72
CA TRP A 306 -3.83 -9.58 9.66
C TRP A 306 -3.09 -10.83 9.22
N GLU A 307 -3.47 -11.98 9.78
CA GLU A 307 -2.74 -13.26 9.68
C GLU A 307 -1.29 -13.24 10.21
N GLY A 308 -0.83 -12.11 10.74
CA GLY A 308 0.50 -11.90 11.27
C GLY A 308 0.92 -12.81 12.42
N TYR A 309 -0.06 -13.39 13.12
CA TYR A 309 0.20 -14.37 14.16
C TYR A 309 0.95 -15.60 13.62
N ARG A 310 0.76 -15.96 12.34
CA ARG A 310 1.46 -17.08 11.69
C ARG A 310 2.96 -16.82 11.57
N ASP A 311 3.34 -15.56 11.35
CA ASP A 311 4.74 -15.15 11.27
C ASP A 311 5.41 -15.26 12.64
N VAL A 312 4.70 -14.84 13.70
CA VAL A 312 5.14 -14.96 15.09
C VAL A 312 5.27 -16.42 15.50
N ASP A 313 4.28 -17.27 15.18
CA ASP A 313 4.34 -18.71 15.46
C ASP A 313 5.52 -19.38 14.75
N ALA A 314 5.81 -18.99 13.50
CA ALA A 314 6.96 -19.48 12.75
C ALA A 314 8.30 -19.04 13.36
N ALA A 315 8.37 -17.80 13.85
CA ALA A 315 9.51 -17.26 14.56
C ALA A 315 9.77 -18.01 15.89
N VAL A 316 8.72 -18.34 16.64
CA VAL A 316 8.83 -19.22 17.82
C VAL A 316 9.34 -20.60 17.42
N ALA A 317 8.80 -21.20 16.36
CA ALA A 317 9.23 -22.51 15.89
C ALA A 317 10.70 -22.51 15.43
N PHE A 318 11.18 -21.42 14.84
CA PHE A 318 12.59 -21.21 14.53
C PHE A 318 13.45 -21.20 15.80
N LEU A 319 13.09 -20.38 16.80
CA LEU A 319 13.83 -20.27 18.06
C LEU A 319 13.88 -21.59 18.83
N ARG A 320 12.80 -22.38 18.82
CA ARG A 320 12.77 -23.72 19.44
C ARG A 320 13.80 -24.71 18.90
N ARG A 321 14.26 -24.52 17.66
CA ARG A 321 15.26 -25.39 17.02
C ARG A 321 16.69 -24.89 17.22
N ARG A 322 16.88 -23.72 17.85
CA ARG A 322 18.21 -23.19 18.16
C ARG A 322 18.81 -23.94 19.34
N ALA A 323 20.05 -24.37 19.20
CA ALA A 323 20.78 -25.06 20.27
C ALA A 323 21.08 -24.14 21.46
N ASP A 324 21.13 -22.83 21.24
CA ASP A 324 21.37 -21.79 22.24
C ASP A 324 20.10 -21.30 22.96
N VAL A 325 18.92 -21.87 22.66
CA VAL A 325 17.63 -21.42 23.21
C VAL A 325 16.86 -22.56 23.85
N GLU A 326 16.37 -22.33 25.07
CA GLU A 326 15.45 -23.23 25.76
C GLU A 326 13.99 -22.93 25.36
N ASP A 327 13.22 -23.94 24.95
CA ASP A 327 11.81 -23.78 24.55
C ASP A 327 10.94 -23.09 25.63
N ALA A 328 11.24 -23.34 26.90
CA ALA A 328 10.55 -22.73 28.02
C ALA A 328 10.88 -21.24 28.25
N ARG A 329 11.79 -20.65 27.45
CA ARG A 329 12.36 -19.31 27.66
C ARG A 329 12.24 -18.39 26.43
N ILE A 330 11.21 -18.60 25.61
CA ILE A 330 10.93 -17.78 24.42
C ILE A 330 9.89 -16.71 24.73
N GLY A 331 10.26 -15.43 24.64
CA GLY A 331 9.37 -14.29 24.79
C GLY A 331 9.22 -13.47 23.50
N GLY A 332 8.37 -12.44 23.56
CA GLY A 332 8.18 -11.51 22.45
C GLY A 332 7.91 -10.09 22.94
N ILE A 333 8.46 -9.11 22.23
CA ILE A 333 8.14 -7.69 22.34
C ILE A 333 7.64 -7.19 20.97
N GLY A 334 6.40 -6.71 20.97
CA GLY A 334 5.74 -6.17 19.80
C GLY A 334 5.49 -4.67 19.92
N LEU A 335 5.75 -3.93 18.84
CA LEU A 335 5.54 -2.48 18.76
C LEU A 335 4.42 -2.16 17.75
N SER A 336 3.45 -1.32 18.13
CA SER A 336 2.31 -0.94 17.28
C SER A 336 1.57 -2.19 16.75
N VAL A 337 1.44 -2.34 15.43
CA VAL A 337 0.93 -3.57 14.78
C VAL A 337 1.64 -4.84 15.25
N GLY A 338 2.93 -4.77 15.60
CA GLY A 338 3.66 -5.90 16.16
C GLY A 338 3.18 -6.28 17.55
N GLY A 339 2.73 -5.31 18.36
CA GLY A 339 2.09 -5.55 19.65
C GLY A 339 0.76 -6.28 19.49
N GLU A 340 -0.03 -5.87 18.51
CA GLU A 340 -1.29 -6.53 18.15
C GLU A 340 -1.08 -7.98 17.72
N MET A 341 -0.10 -8.22 16.83
CA MET A 341 0.25 -9.55 16.33
C MET A 341 0.80 -10.44 17.45
N MET A 342 1.60 -9.90 18.38
CA MET A 342 2.11 -10.65 19.54
C MET A 342 0.99 -11.06 20.51
N LEU A 343 0.05 -10.15 20.79
CA LEU A 343 -1.11 -10.45 21.64
C LEU A 343 -1.99 -11.54 21.01
N GLU A 344 -2.23 -11.46 19.70
CA GLU A 344 -2.99 -12.49 19.00
C GLU A 344 -2.26 -13.83 18.97
N ALA A 345 -0.97 -13.86 18.63
CA ALA A 345 -0.18 -15.08 18.62
C ALA A 345 -0.20 -15.77 19.99
N ALA A 346 0.00 -15.02 21.07
CA ALA A 346 -0.05 -15.55 22.43
C ALA A 346 -1.45 -16.01 22.88
N ALA A 347 -2.53 -15.45 22.30
CA ALA A 347 -3.89 -15.90 22.56
C ALA A 347 -4.26 -17.18 21.78
N ARG A 348 -3.55 -17.47 20.69
CA ARG A 348 -3.80 -18.62 19.80
C ARG A 348 -2.87 -19.80 20.07
N SER A 349 -1.63 -19.54 20.45
CA SER A 349 -0.60 -20.56 20.69
C SER A 349 0.10 -20.33 22.04
N ARG A 350 0.63 -21.41 22.63
CA ARG A 350 1.41 -21.35 23.88
C ARG A 350 2.92 -21.29 23.66
N GLY A 351 3.32 -20.82 22.48
CA GLY A 351 4.72 -20.70 22.08
C GLY A 351 5.46 -19.62 22.87
N LEU A 352 4.83 -18.47 23.06
CA LEU A 352 5.37 -17.36 23.83
C LEU A 352 5.14 -17.56 25.33
N LYS A 353 6.21 -17.37 26.11
CA LYS A 353 6.26 -17.50 27.57
C LYS A 353 6.23 -16.17 28.30
N ALA A 354 6.50 -15.07 27.58
CA ALA A 354 6.36 -13.71 28.06
C ALA A 354 6.03 -12.78 26.88
N VAL A 355 5.08 -11.85 27.06
CA VAL A 355 4.67 -10.92 26.00
C VAL A 355 4.74 -9.49 26.49
N VAL A 356 5.46 -8.64 25.75
CA VAL A 356 5.39 -7.18 25.88
C VAL A 356 4.68 -6.63 24.65
N SER A 357 3.62 -5.86 24.86
CA SER A 357 2.89 -5.17 23.79
C SER A 357 2.99 -3.67 24.02
N GLU A 358 3.74 -2.96 23.18
CA GLU A 358 3.82 -1.51 23.19
C GLU A 358 2.95 -0.90 22.08
N GLY A 359 1.98 -0.09 22.48
CA GLY A 359 1.24 0.76 21.55
C GLY A 359 0.27 0.02 20.63
N ALA A 360 -0.20 -1.17 21.00
CA ALA A 360 -1.25 -1.88 20.25
C ALA A 360 -2.51 -1.02 20.13
N GLY A 361 -3.06 -0.90 18.93
CA GLY A 361 -4.21 -0.06 18.60
C GLY A 361 -5.44 -0.87 18.17
N GLU A 362 -6.22 -0.27 17.28
CA GLU A 362 -7.41 -0.85 16.66
C GLU A 362 -7.05 -1.66 15.40
N ARG A 363 -7.65 -2.85 15.29
CA ARG A 363 -7.52 -3.75 14.14
C ARG A 363 -8.87 -4.27 13.62
N SER A 364 -9.96 -3.82 14.23
CA SER A 364 -11.33 -4.23 13.94
C SER A 364 -12.34 -3.11 14.24
N VAL A 365 -13.47 -3.13 13.54
CA VAL A 365 -14.59 -2.19 13.79
C VAL A 365 -15.08 -2.27 15.24
N ARG A 366 -15.02 -3.46 15.86
CA ARG A 366 -15.44 -3.65 17.27
C ARG A 366 -14.58 -2.84 18.23
N GLU A 367 -13.28 -2.74 17.98
CA GLU A 367 -12.39 -1.92 18.80
C GLU A 367 -12.69 -0.44 18.62
N VAL A 368 -12.93 0.02 17.38
CA VAL A 368 -13.34 1.41 17.12
C VAL A 368 -14.63 1.75 17.87
N LEU A 369 -15.61 0.84 17.88
CA LEU A 369 -16.86 1.02 18.63
C LEU A 369 -16.64 1.03 20.15
N ASP A 370 -15.61 0.35 20.63
CA ASP A 370 -15.19 0.40 22.02
C ASP A 370 -14.48 1.72 22.36
N MET A 371 -13.97 2.50 21.42
CA MET A 371 -13.26 3.75 21.73
C MET A 371 -14.20 4.82 22.31
N THR A 372 -13.69 5.61 23.26
CA THR A 372 -14.43 6.72 23.88
C THR A 372 -14.11 8.03 23.16
N THR A 373 -14.52 8.16 21.90
CA THR A 373 -14.40 9.38 21.09
C THR A 373 -15.77 9.94 20.69
N GLY A 374 -15.86 11.27 20.50
CA GLY A 374 -17.12 11.95 20.17
C GLY A 374 -17.65 11.63 18.76
N ASP A 375 -16.80 11.12 17.89
CA ASP A 375 -17.06 10.81 16.48
C ASP A 375 -17.21 9.30 16.20
N LYS A 376 -17.26 8.45 17.23
CA LYS A 376 -17.11 6.99 17.12
C LYS A 376 -17.98 6.31 16.05
N TRP A 377 -19.20 6.79 15.80
CA TRP A 377 -20.08 6.20 14.79
C TRP A 377 -19.61 6.49 13.36
N LEU A 378 -19.14 7.71 13.11
CA LEU A 378 -18.56 8.08 11.82
C LEU A 378 -17.22 7.35 11.64
N SER A 379 -16.39 7.29 12.67
CA SER A 379 -15.12 6.57 12.64
C SER A 379 -15.31 5.07 12.43
N ALA A 380 -16.33 4.47 13.06
CA ALA A 380 -16.67 3.06 12.84
C ALA A 380 -17.16 2.80 11.41
N ALA A 381 -17.95 3.70 10.82
CA ALA A 381 -18.35 3.59 9.42
C ALA A 381 -17.14 3.67 8.48
N SER A 382 -16.28 4.69 8.65
CA SER A 382 -15.06 4.84 7.87
C SER A 382 -14.12 3.64 8.02
N TYR A 383 -13.92 3.16 9.25
CA TYR A 383 -13.08 2.00 9.53
C TYR A 383 -13.67 0.71 8.98
N GLY A 384 -15.01 0.58 8.95
CA GLY A 384 -15.70 -0.54 8.32
C GLY A 384 -15.45 -0.58 6.82
N VAL A 385 -15.45 0.57 6.15
CA VAL A 385 -15.11 0.66 4.72
C VAL A 385 -13.64 0.36 4.47
N LEU A 386 -12.74 0.90 5.28
CA LEU A 386 -11.31 0.57 5.23
C LEU A 386 -11.07 -0.93 5.42
N SER A 387 -11.68 -1.52 6.44
CA SER A 387 -11.62 -2.96 6.74
C SER A 387 -12.16 -3.81 5.59
N ALA A 388 -13.29 -3.41 4.98
CA ALA A 388 -13.85 -4.11 3.82
C ALA A 388 -12.94 -4.00 2.59
N GLY A 389 -12.31 -2.85 2.38
CA GLY A 389 -11.31 -2.65 1.32
C GLY A 389 -10.08 -3.53 1.53
N ILE A 390 -9.54 -3.58 2.76
CA ILE A 390 -8.38 -4.44 3.08
C ILE A 390 -8.77 -5.90 2.88
N ALA A 391 -9.98 -6.29 3.30
CA ALA A 391 -10.44 -7.66 3.10
C ALA A 391 -10.58 -8.04 1.63
N LEU A 392 -11.02 -7.11 0.78
CA LEU A 392 -11.07 -7.29 -0.66
C LEU A 392 -9.66 -7.45 -1.25
N PHE A 393 -8.75 -6.53 -0.91
CA PHE A 393 -7.43 -6.44 -1.56
C PHE A 393 -6.43 -7.47 -1.04
N ALA A 394 -6.44 -7.74 0.27
CA ALA A 394 -5.60 -8.77 0.91
C ALA A 394 -6.24 -10.17 0.94
N ASN A 395 -7.46 -10.32 0.40
CA ASN A 395 -8.20 -11.59 0.33
C ASN A 395 -8.31 -12.33 1.68
N HIS A 396 -8.43 -11.56 2.77
CA HIS A 396 -8.49 -12.05 4.15
C HIS A 396 -9.54 -11.30 4.96
N THR A 397 -10.21 -11.98 5.89
CA THR A 397 -11.20 -11.30 6.74
C THR A 397 -10.53 -10.54 7.89
N PRO A 398 -11.14 -9.45 8.40
CA PRO A 398 -10.63 -8.78 9.60
C PRO A 398 -10.48 -9.76 10.77
N PRO A 399 -9.43 -9.61 11.60
CA PRO A 399 -9.22 -10.46 12.74
C PRO A 399 -10.27 -10.15 13.82
N PRO A 400 -10.46 -11.08 14.79
CA PRO A 400 -11.30 -10.80 15.96
C PRO A 400 -10.70 -9.64 16.78
N SER A 401 -11.51 -8.99 17.62
CA SER A 401 -10.97 -7.96 18.52
C SER A 401 -9.94 -8.56 19.49
N LEU A 402 -8.85 -7.85 19.75
CA LEU A 402 -7.89 -8.20 20.80
C LEU A 402 -8.56 -8.28 22.16
N LYS A 403 -9.55 -7.43 22.45
CA LYS A 403 -10.32 -7.49 23.71
C LYS A 403 -10.99 -8.85 23.90
N ASP A 404 -11.45 -9.49 22.82
CA ASP A 404 -12.06 -10.83 22.84
C ASP A 404 -11.01 -11.95 22.97
N LEU A 405 -9.74 -11.67 22.64
CA LEU A 405 -8.65 -12.64 22.62
C LEU A 405 -7.77 -12.62 23.88
N VAL A 406 -7.46 -11.44 24.42
CA VAL A 406 -6.42 -11.27 25.46
C VAL A 406 -6.67 -12.06 26.74
N GLY A 407 -7.93 -12.38 27.05
CA GLY A 407 -8.29 -13.27 28.17
C GLY A 407 -7.72 -14.69 28.02
N ARG A 408 -7.46 -15.15 26.79
CA ARG A 408 -6.96 -16.49 26.47
C ARG A 408 -5.44 -16.62 26.61
N ILE A 409 -4.71 -15.50 26.76
CA ILE A 409 -3.25 -15.49 26.84
C ILE A 409 -2.76 -16.16 28.13
N ALA A 410 -3.53 -16.06 29.22
CA ALA A 410 -3.18 -16.71 30.47
C ALA A 410 -2.97 -18.23 30.27
N PRO A 411 -1.93 -18.82 30.89
CA PRO A 411 -1.12 -18.28 31.99
C PRO A 411 0.09 -17.44 31.57
N THR A 412 0.33 -17.19 30.27
CA THR A 412 1.49 -16.41 29.80
C THR A 412 1.41 -14.97 30.32
N PRO A 413 2.44 -14.45 31.03
CA PRO A 413 2.47 -13.06 31.46
C PRO A 413 2.47 -12.07 30.32
N VAL A 414 1.66 -11.01 30.46
CA VAL A 414 1.57 -9.92 29.47
C VAL A 414 1.86 -8.57 30.11
N PHE A 415 2.70 -7.77 29.47
CA PHE A 415 3.00 -6.40 29.85
C PHE A 415 2.55 -5.42 28.74
N PHE A 416 1.48 -4.68 29.02
CA PHE A 416 0.95 -3.64 28.14
C PHE A 416 1.67 -2.31 28.41
N ILE A 417 2.25 -1.71 27.39
CA ILE A 417 2.94 -0.41 27.44
C ILE A 417 2.26 0.53 26.45
N TYR A 418 1.97 1.76 26.85
CA TYR A 418 1.41 2.76 25.93
C TYR A 418 1.76 4.19 26.33
N GLY A 419 1.81 5.10 25.36
CA GLY A 419 2.17 6.50 25.57
C GLY A 419 1.02 7.37 26.10
N GLU A 420 1.33 8.29 27.02
CA GLU A 420 0.39 9.32 27.49
C GLU A 420 -0.18 10.19 26.36
N HIS A 421 0.67 10.49 25.37
CA HIS A 421 0.34 11.23 24.14
C HIS A 421 0.34 10.31 22.91
N GLY A 422 0.15 9.01 23.11
CA GLY A 422 -0.02 8.02 22.04
C GLY A 422 -1.26 8.27 21.17
N GLN A 423 -1.37 7.49 20.10
CA GLN A 423 -2.53 7.55 19.21
C GLN A 423 -3.84 7.24 19.96
N ALA A 424 -4.97 7.69 19.40
CA ALA A 424 -6.27 7.47 20.04
C ALA A 424 -6.56 5.99 20.28
N GLY A 425 -6.26 5.13 19.30
CA GLY A 425 -6.35 3.67 19.38
C GLY A 425 -5.71 3.11 20.62
N GLU A 426 -4.39 3.26 20.65
CA GLU A 426 -3.53 2.86 21.75
C GLU A 426 -4.04 3.35 23.12
N ARG A 427 -4.33 4.64 23.28
CA ARG A 427 -4.73 5.21 24.58
C ARG A 427 -6.09 4.75 25.07
N ASN A 428 -7.05 4.56 24.15
CA ASN A 428 -8.39 4.12 24.51
C ASN A 428 -8.45 2.60 24.74
N LEU A 429 -7.61 1.83 24.05
CA LEU A 429 -7.75 0.37 23.98
C LEU A 429 -6.80 -0.37 24.93
N ASN A 430 -5.57 0.07 25.18
CA ASN A 430 -4.65 -0.64 26.08
C ASN A 430 -5.22 -0.83 27.50
N PRO A 431 -5.86 0.17 28.14
CA PRO A 431 -6.55 -0.05 29.43
C PRO A 431 -7.66 -1.10 29.35
N LYS A 432 -8.37 -1.19 28.22
CA LYS A 432 -9.46 -2.15 28.00
C LYS A 432 -8.93 -3.55 27.73
N TYR A 433 -7.85 -3.67 26.96
CA TYR A 433 -7.12 -4.92 26.76
C TYR A 433 -6.59 -5.43 28.09
N PHE A 434 -5.97 -4.57 28.91
CA PHE A 434 -5.53 -4.94 30.24
C PHE A 434 -6.69 -5.38 31.14
N ALA A 435 -7.83 -4.69 31.12
CA ALA A 435 -9.00 -5.08 31.90
C ALA A 435 -9.54 -6.47 31.49
N ALA A 436 -9.60 -6.75 30.18
CA ALA A 436 -10.07 -8.02 29.64
C ALA A 436 -9.06 -9.19 29.77
N ALA A 437 -7.76 -8.90 29.87
CA ALA A 437 -6.73 -9.93 30.04
C ALA A 437 -6.85 -10.63 31.41
N ASN A 438 -6.52 -11.91 31.48
CA ASN A 438 -6.39 -12.63 32.75
C ASN A 438 -4.99 -12.44 33.36
N ALA A 439 -4.84 -12.66 34.67
CA ALA A 439 -3.54 -12.63 35.32
C ALA A 439 -2.67 -13.82 34.87
N PRO A 440 -1.32 -13.70 34.89
CA PRO A 440 -0.52 -12.52 35.28
C PRO A 440 -0.45 -11.44 34.20
N LYS A 441 -0.65 -10.17 34.60
CA LYS A 441 -0.67 -9.01 33.69
C LYS A 441 -0.11 -7.75 34.32
N LEU A 442 0.52 -6.91 33.52
CA LEU A 442 1.10 -5.62 33.89
C LEU A 442 0.68 -4.56 32.89
N ILE A 443 0.57 -3.30 33.33
CA ILE A 443 0.29 -2.17 32.47
C ILE A 443 1.15 -0.97 32.87
N TRP A 444 1.63 -0.22 31.87
CA TRP A 444 2.37 1.02 32.09
C TRP A 444 2.01 2.06 31.03
N GLN A 445 1.37 3.14 31.47
CA GLN A 445 1.27 4.36 30.70
C GLN A 445 2.56 5.17 30.88
N VAL A 446 3.23 5.48 29.79
CA VAL A 446 4.54 6.15 29.80
C VAL A 446 4.34 7.67 29.73
N PRO A 447 4.71 8.43 30.78
CA PRO A 447 4.56 9.87 30.81
C PRO A 447 5.31 10.54 29.66
N GLY A 448 4.71 11.57 29.04
CA GLY A 448 5.31 12.33 27.94
C GLY A 448 5.58 11.54 26.65
N SER A 449 5.27 10.24 26.59
CA SER A 449 5.53 9.40 25.41
C SER A 449 4.42 9.53 24.37
N GLY A 450 4.83 9.66 23.10
CA GLY A 450 3.96 9.43 21.95
C GLY A 450 3.83 7.95 21.57
N HIS A 451 3.29 7.69 20.38
CA HIS A 451 3.13 6.33 19.83
C HIS A 451 4.48 5.61 19.63
N VAL A 452 4.62 4.41 20.20
CA VAL A 452 5.88 3.63 20.25
C VAL A 452 7.07 4.51 20.63
N GLY A 453 6.82 5.39 21.60
CA GLY A 453 7.71 6.45 22.03
C GLY A 453 8.43 6.15 23.32
N ALA A 454 8.11 5.04 23.99
CA ALA A 454 8.46 4.85 25.39
C ALA A 454 9.98 4.82 25.59
N ILE A 455 10.68 4.10 24.70
CA ILE A 455 12.15 4.05 24.71
C ILE A 455 12.83 5.39 24.41
N ARG A 456 12.12 6.33 23.76
CA ARG A 456 12.65 7.69 23.50
C ARG A 456 12.35 8.63 24.67
N ALA A 457 11.16 8.54 25.24
CA ALA A 457 10.73 9.38 26.35
C ALA A 457 11.47 9.02 27.65
N GLU A 458 11.58 7.73 27.95
CA GLU A 458 12.07 7.22 29.22
C GLU A 458 13.07 6.04 28.99
N PRO A 459 14.22 6.26 28.32
CA PRO A 459 15.09 5.18 27.84
C PRO A 459 15.57 4.24 28.95
N ARG A 460 16.02 4.80 30.08
CA ARG A 460 16.51 4.02 31.23
C ARG A 460 15.39 3.28 31.95
N GLU A 461 14.22 3.91 32.09
CA GLU A 461 13.05 3.28 32.71
C GLU A 461 12.53 2.14 31.87
N TYR A 462 12.38 2.39 30.56
CA TYR A 462 11.86 1.44 29.60
C TYR A 462 12.70 0.17 29.58
N GLN A 463 14.02 0.33 29.37
CA GLN A 463 14.95 -0.79 29.41
C GLN A 463 14.85 -1.54 30.73
N ARG A 464 14.86 -0.83 31.87
CA ARG A 464 14.80 -1.47 33.18
C ARG A 464 13.52 -2.26 33.41
N ARG A 465 12.35 -1.72 33.04
CA ARG A 465 11.06 -2.39 33.22
C ARG A 465 10.90 -3.59 32.30
N VAL A 466 11.29 -3.44 31.03
CA VAL A 466 11.22 -4.54 30.04
C VAL A 466 12.17 -5.67 30.43
N LEU A 467 13.42 -5.36 30.77
CA LEU A 467 14.39 -6.38 31.23
C LEU A 467 13.91 -7.05 32.51
N ARG A 468 13.48 -6.28 33.52
CA ARG A 468 12.95 -6.86 34.77
C ARG A 468 11.76 -7.78 34.53
N PHE A 469 10.90 -7.45 33.58
CA PHE A 469 9.76 -8.30 33.20
C PHE A 469 10.23 -9.62 32.59
N PHE A 470 11.10 -9.58 31.57
CA PHE A 470 11.63 -10.79 30.96
C PHE A 470 12.48 -11.62 31.92
N ASP A 471 13.35 -11.00 32.72
CA ASP A 471 14.21 -11.70 33.69
C ASP A 471 13.35 -12.49 34.68
N ARG A 472 12.29 -11.88 35.19
CA ARG A 472 11.38 -12.52 36.15
C ARG A 472 10.60 -13.70 35.54
N VAL A 473 10.30 -13.66 34.25
CA VAL A 473 9.41 -14.64 33.62
C VAL A 473 10.19 -15.75 32.90
N LEU A 474 11.31 -15.42 32.27
CA LEU A 474 12.08 -16.33 31.43
C LEU A 474 13.33 -16.88 32.12
N LEU A 475 13.91 -16.15 33.08
CA LEU A 475 15.16 -16.55 33.75
C LEU A 475 14.96 -16.97 35.20
N ALA A 476 13.76 -16.79 35.76
CA ALA A 476 13.47 -17.32 37.09
C ALA A 476 13.58 -18.86 37.07
N PRO A 477 14.22 -19.46 38.10
CA PRO A 477 14.49 -20.89 38.17
C PRO A 477 13.23 -21.74 38.33
#